data_AF-A0AA43APA4-F1
#
_entry.id   AF-A0AA43APA4-F1
#
_cell.length_a   1.000
_cell.length_b   1.000
_cell.length_c   1.000
_cell.angle_alpha   90.00
_cell.angle_beta   90.00
_cell.angle_gamma   90.00
#
_symmetry.space_group_name_H-M   'P 1'
#
loop_
_entity.id
_entity.type
_entity.pdbx_description
1 polymer ?
#
loop_
_entity_poly.entity_id
_entity_poly.type
_entity_poly.pdbx_seq_one_letter_code
_entity_poly.pdbx_strand_id
1 'polypeptide(L)'
;MRALLIALLVVATTLLATPARAEPPPMRVITGLGCPDWLIPGAPTLDAQITGHPEWTFAWAPASYTNRNPIRIYIQSFDCDSSDIAGYYFRIAAIAHEVGHALYFEGIALSTRGAFIQHFCTMEGKAVLNNLTARSELLVTSLGYYDIGVAASNGPGLIAQADAGGEDLDRRVGKLFCDNNVTSTTGENYNDFYGRIYDEAIAARP
;
A
#
# COMPACT_ATOMS: atom_id res chain seq x y z
N MET A 1 -28.49 -83.98 -4.59
CA MET A 1 -29.50 -82.91 -4.66
C MET A 1 -29.65 -82.23 -3.30
N ARG A 2 -29.03 -81.06 -3.11
CA ARG A 2 -29.65 -79.83 -2.56
C ARG A 2 -28.56 -78.77 -2.38
N ALA A 3 -28.92 -77.57 -2.80
CA ALA A 3 -28.07 -76.49 -3.25
C ALA A 3 -27.25 -75.80 -2.15
N LEU A 4 -26.05 -75.35 -2.54
CA LEU A 4 -25.31 -74.27 -1.92
C LEU A 4 -26.18 -73.00 -1.92
N LEU A 5 -26.35 -72.36 -0.76
CA LEU A 5 -26.83 -70.98 -0.66
C LEU A 5 -25.59 -70.09 -0.45
N ILE A 6 -25.16 -69.45 -1.54
CA ILE A 6 -24.16 -68.38 -1.51
C ILE A 6 -24.93 -67.09 -1.20
N ALA A 7 -24.68 -66.51 -0.02
CA ALA A 7 -25.19 -65.18 0.32
C ALA A 7 -24.37 -64.13 -0.45
N LEU A 8 -25.03 -63.45 -1.38
CA LEU A 8 -24.43 -62.38 -2.17
C LEU A 8 -24.40 -61.10 -1.32
N LEU A 9 -23.21 -60.69 -0.86
CA LEU A 9 -23.00 -59.41 -0.21
C LEU A 9 -22.93 -58.32 -1.30
N VAL A 10 -24.00 -57.56 -1.47
CA VAL A 10 -24.00 -56.39 -2.37
C VAL A 10 -23.33 -55.22 -1.64
N VAL A 11 -22.07 -54.96 -1.94
CA VAL A 11 -21.38 -53.73 -1.53
C VAL A 11 -21.81 -52.62 -2.49
N ALA A 12 -22.69 -51.73 -2.04
CA ALA A 12 -23.02 -50.52 -2.77
C ALA A 12 -21.87 -49.52 -2.64
N THR A 13 -20.99 -49.46 -3.64
CA THR A 13 -20.03 -48.36 -3.79
C THR A 13 -20.78 -47.10 -4.23
N THR A 14 -21.16 -46.26 -3.27
CA THR A 14 -21.56 -44.88 -3.55
C THR A 14 -20.33 -44.12 -4.06
N LEU A 15 -20.25 -43.86 -5.37
CA LEU A 15 -19.33 -42.86 -5.91
C LEU A 15 -19.72 -41.50 -5.32
N LEU A 16 -18.97 -41.06 -4.31
CA LEU A 16 -18.97 -39.67 -3.88
C LEU A 16 -18.34 -38.87 -5.02
N ALA A 17 -19.18 -38.29 -5.88
CA ALA A 17 -18.73 -37.26 -6.80
C ALA A 17 -18.23 -36.09 -5.95
N THR A 18 -16.90 -35.90 -5.91
CA THR A 18 -16.32 -34.68 -5.35
C THR A 18 -16.90 -33.51 -6.15
N PRO A 19 -17.58 -32.53 -5.52
CA PRO A 19 -18.07 -31.38 -6.26
C PRO A 19 -16.87 -30.75 -6.97
N ALA A 20 -17.03 -30.48 -8.27
CA ALA A 20 -16.04 -29.73 -9.02
C ALA A 20 -15.78 -28.43 -8.25
N ARG A 21 -14.52 -28.21 -7.85
CA ARG A 21 -14.11 -26.98 -7.18
C ARG A 21 -14.44 -25.84 -8.15
N ALA A 22 -15.41 -25.01 -7.80
CA ALA A 22 -15.71 -23.81 -8.56
C ALA A 22 -14.41 -23.02 -8.73
N GLU A 23 -14.12 -22.61 -9.97
CA GLU A 23 -12.99 -21.72 -10.21
C GLU A 23 -13.20 -20.47 -9.35
N PRO A 24 -12.15 -20.00 -8.64
CA PRO A 24 -12.27 -18.76 -7.90
C PRO A 24 -12.66 -17.64 -8.87
N PRO A 25 -13.48 -16.67 -8.43
CA PRO A 25 -13.81 -15.52 -9.28
C PRO A 25 -12.52 -14.87 -9.80
N PRO A 26 -12.55 -14.32 -11.03
CA PRO A 26 -11.39 -13.64 -11.57
C PRO A 26 -10.97 -12.52 -10.61
N MET A 27 -9.65 -12.38 -10.41
CA MET A 27 -9.10 -11.31 -9.58
C MET A 27 -9.56 -9.97 -10.13
N ARG A 28 -10.09 -9.12 -9.26
CA ARG A 28 -10.47 -7.76 -9.64
C ARG A 28 -9.21 -6.97 -9.94
N VAL A 29 -9.12 -6.40 -11.13
CA VAL A 29 -8.01 -5.52 -11.51
C VAL A 29 -8.30 -4.14 -10.92
N ILE A 30 -7.41 -3.67 -10.05
CA ILE A 30 -7.57 -2.38 -9.34
C ILE A 30 -6.48 -1.42 -9.76
N THR A 31 -5.21 -1.81 -9.63
CA THR A 31 -4.07 -1.02 -10.07
C THR A 31 -3.62 -1.41 -11.48
N GLY A 32 -3.85 -2.66 -11.90
CA GLY A 32 -3.28 -3.20 -13.14
C GLY A 32 -1.83 -3.68 -12.99
N LEU A 33 -1.28 -3.68 -11.76
CA LEU A 33 0.07 -4.16 -11.47
C LEU A 33 0.17 -5.69 -11.29
N GLY A 34 -0.96 -6.39 -11.23
CA GLY A 34 -1.02 -7.83 -11.01
C GLY A 34 -1.19 -8.17 -9.54
N CYS A 35 -0.21 -8.84 -8.93
CA CYS A 35 -0.37 -9.46 -7.61
C CYS A 35 -0.84 -8.53 -6.46
N PRO A 36 -0.55 -7.21 -6.41
CA PRO A 36 -1.09 -6.37 -5.34
C PRO A 36 -2.62 -6.28 -5.35
N ASP A 37 -3.25 -6.43 -6.53
CA ASP A 37 -4.70 -6.30 -6.72
C ASP A 37 -5.52 -7.35 -5.95
N TRP A 38 -4.89 -8.45 -5.54
CA TRP A 38 -5.54 -9.48 -4.75
C TRP A 38 -5.90 -9.03 -3.33
N LEU A 39 -5.05 -8.21 -2.71
CA LEU A 39 -5.21 -7.83 -1.31
C LEU A 39 -5.97 -6.51 -1.12
N ILE A 40 -5.89 -5.59 -2.10
CA ILE A 40 -6.50 -4.27 -2.03
C ILE A 40 -8.02 -4.29 -1.69
N PRO A 41 -8.85 -5.24 -2.16
CA PRO A 41 -10.26 -5.32 -1.76
C PRO A 41 -10.48 -5.46 -0.24
N GLY A 42 -9.48 -5.95 0.50
CA GLY A 42 -9.51 -6.04 1.96
C GLY A 42 -9.24 -4.70 2.68
N ALA A 43 -8.91 -3.64 1.94
CA ALA A 43 -8.79 -2.26 2.41
C ALA A 43 -9.82 -1.37 1.70
N PRO A 44 -11.10 -1.34 2.16
CA PRO A 44 -12.18 -0.64 1.47
C PRO A 44 -11.91 0.84 1.18
N THR A 45 -11.19 1.54 2.07
CA THR A 45 -10.83 2.95 1.82
C THR A 45 -9.85 3.06 0.66
N LEU A 46 -8.78 2.27 0.65
CA LEU A 46 -7.79 2.27 -0.44
C LEU A 46 -8.43 1.85 -1.77
N ASP A 47 -9.26 0.83 -1.75
CA ASP A 47 -10.01 0.36 -2.90
C ASP A 47 -10.91 1.46 -3.50
N ALA A 48 -11.69 2.14 -2.66
CA ALA A 48 -12.53 3.26 -3.08
C ALA A 48 -11.70 4.45 -3.59
N GLN A 49 -10.56 4.75 -2.96
CA GLN A 49 -9.64 5.78 -3.39
C GLN A 49 -9.08 5.50 -4.80
N ILE A 50 -8.70 4.26 -5.10
CA ILE A 50 -8.16 3.91 -6.41
C ILE A 50 -9.27 3.91 -7.46
N THR A 51 -10.40 3.25 -7.15
CA THR A 51 -11.47 3.07 -8.15
C THR A 51 -12.36 4.29 -8.35
N GLY A 52 -12.42 5.20 -7.37
CA GLY A 52 -13.06 6.51 -7.50
C GLY A 52 -12.24 7.53 -8.28
N HIS A 53 -10.96 7.22 -8.56
CA HIS A 53 -10.02 8.12 -9.22
C HIS A 53 -9.30 7.45 -10.42
N PRO A 54 -10.05 7.03 -11.46
CA PRO A 54 -9.50 6.28 -12.59
C PRO A 54 -8.49 7.05 -13.45
N GLU A 55 -8.37 8.37 -13.27
CA GLU A 55 -7.33 9.19 -13.87
C GLU A 55 -5.92 8.84 -13.35
N TRP A 56 -5.82 8.28 -12.15
CA TRP A 56 -4.56 7.83 -11.57
C TRP A 56 -4.23 6.43 -12.07
N THR A 57 -3.27 6.36 -13.01
CA THR A 57 -2.74 5.09 -13.50
C THR A 57 -1.56 4.61 -12.66
N PHE A 58 -1.30 3.30 -12.66
CA PHE A 58 -0.18 2.71 -11.93
C PHE A 58 0.86 2.12 -12.88
N ALA A 59 2.13 2.13 -12.48
CA ALA A 59 3.19 1.44 -13.19
C ALA A 59 4.30 0.98 -12.24
N TRP A 60 4.99 -0.11 -12.61
CA TRP A 60 6.23 -0.50 -11.96
C TRP A 60 7.39 0.45 -12.34
N ALA A 61 8.27 0.72 -11.38
CA ALA A 61 9.47 1.53 -11.56
C ALA A 61 10.58 1.13 -10.57
N PRO A 62 11.82 1.61 -10.72
CA PRO A 62 12.89 1.35 -9.75
C PRO A 62 12.61 1.86 -8.32
N ALA A 63 11.72 2.85 -8.18
CA ALA A 63 11.34 3.47 -6.91
C ALA A 63 9.82 3.76 -6.88
N SER A 64 9.26 3.91 -5.68
CA SER A 64 7.88 4.35 -5.49
C SER A 64 7.80 5.87 -5.41
N TYR A 65 6.90 6.48 -6.18
CA TYR A 65 6.62 7.92 -6.17
C TYR A 65 5.34 8.26 -6.95
N THR A 66 4.68 9.35 -6.55
CA THR A 66 3.53 9.92 -7.25
C THR A 66 3.95 11.05 -8.20
N ASN A 67 3.54 10.95 -9.47
CA ASN A 67 3.73 11.99 -10.49
C ASN A 67 2.40 12.60 -10.94
N ARG A 68 2.35 13.93 -11.06
CA ARG A 68 1.16 14.67 -11.53
C ARG A 68 1.24 15.05 -13.01
N ASN A 69 2.40 14.88 -13.66
CA ASN A 69 2.54 15.11 -15.10
C ASN A 69 3.60 14.16 -15.72
N PRO A 70 3.19 13.06 -16.39
CA PRO A 70 1.82 12.56 -16.49
C PRO A 70 1.25 12.14 -15.12
N ILE A 71 -0.09 12.10 -15.00
CA ILE A 71 -0.80 11.61 -13.79
C ILE A 71 -0.59 10.10 -13.68
N ARG A 72 0.32 9.69 -12.78
CA ARG A 72 0.70 8.29 -12.60
C ARG A 72 1.34 8.06 -11.23
N ILE A 73 0.96 6.96 -10.60
CA ILE A 73 1.61 6.42 -9.40
C ILE A 73 2.60 5.34 -9.83
N TYR A 74 3.84 5.50 -9.41
CA TYR A 74 4.90 4.52 -9.64
C TYR A 74 5.15 3.74 -8.37
N ILE A 75 5.27 2.42 -8.48
CA ILE A 75 5.56 1.51 -7.36
C ILE A 75 6.87 0.79 -7.64
N GLN A 76 7.71 0.65 -6.62
CA GLN A 76 8.95 -0.09 -6.72
C GLN A 76 8.70 -1.52 -7.22
N SER A 77 9.36 -1.88 -8.33
CA SER A 77 9.27 -3.18 -8.98
C SER A 77 9.38 -4.33 -7.99
N PHE A 78 8.58 -5.35 -8.24
CA PHE A 78 8.52 -6.59 -7.47
C PHE A 78 8.21 -7.75 -8.40
N ASP A 79 8.83 -8.90 -8.15
CA ASP A 79 8.51 -10.13 -8.84
C ASP A 79 7.31 -10.80 -8.16
N CYS A 80 6.17 -10.85 -8.84
CA CYS A 80 4.95 -11.44 -8.30
C CYS A 80 5.04 -12.95 -8.09
N ASP A 81 6.04 -13.63 -8.65
CA ASP A 81 6.30 -15.05 -8.42
C ASP A 81 7.28 -15.29 -7.25
N SER A 82 7.76 -14.23 -6.61
CA SER A 82 8.67 -14.29 -5.46
C SER A 82 7.99 -14.83 -4.20
N SER A 83 8.74 -15.58 -3.40
CA SER A 83 8.32 -16.00 -2.05
C SER A 83 8.55 -14.94 -0.97
N ASP A 84 9.01 -13.74 -1.35
CA ASP A 84 9.24 -12.62 -0.42
C ASP A 84 7.91 -11.95 -0.01
N ILE A 85 7.25 -12.55 0.99
CA ILE A 85 5.97 -12.03 1.52
C ILE A 85 6.14 -10.61 2.10
N ALA A 86 7.26 -10.32 2.75
CA ALA A 86 7.51 -9.00 3.31
C ALA A 86 7.64 -7.95 2.20
N GLY A 87 8.36 -8.27 1.13
CA GLY A 87 8.44 -7.43 -0.07
C GLY A 87 7.09 -7.24 -0.76
N TYR A 88 6.28 -8.29 -0.85
CA TYR A 88 4.91 -8.22 -1.39
C TYR A 88 4.06 -7.24 -0.58
N TYR A 89 4.01 -7.40 0.75
CA TYR A 89 3.27 -6.53 1.66
C TYR A 89 3.74 -5.07 1.61
N PHE A 90 5.05 -4.85 1.50
CA PHE A 90 5.58 -3.52 1.30
C PHE A 90 5.02 -2.84 0.04
N ARG A 91 4.68 -3.58 -1.03
CA ARG A 91 4.14 -2.97 -2.25
C ARG A 91 2.72 -2.46 -2.05
N ILE A 92 1.91 -3.17 -1.26
CA ILE A 92 0.57 -2.69 -0.88
C ILE A 92 0.69 -1.47 0.04
N ALA A 93 1.63 -1.46 0.98
CA ALA A 93 1.90 -0.29 1.82
C ALA A 93 2.35 0.92 1.00
N ALA A 94 3.25 0.72 0.03
CA ALA A 94 3.70 1.76 -0.89
C ALA A 94 2.54 2.27 -1.76
N ILE A 95 1.68 1.40 -2.30
CA ILE A 95 0.48 1.81 -3.04
C ILE A 95 -0.38 2.72 -2.18
N ALA A 96 -0.65 2.33 -0.93
CA ALA A 96 -1.46 3.13 -0.02
C ALA A 96 -0.81 4.49 0.30
N HIS A 97 0.52 4.53 0.50
CA HIS A 97 1.28 5.76 0.71
C HIS A 97 1.20 6.70 -0.51
N GLU A 98 1.50 6.19 -1.70
CA GLU A 98 1.52 6.98 -2.93
C GLU A 98 0.11 7.48 -3.33
N VAL A 99 -0.94 6.68 -3.11
CA VAL A 99 -2.33 7.13 -3.24
C VAL A 99 -2.62 8.28 -2.27
N GLY A 100 -2.06 8.27 -1.06
CA GLY A 100 -2.14 9.39 -0.13
C GLY A 100 -1.57 10.68 -0.72
N HIS A 101 -0.40 10.63 -1.36
CA HIS A 101 0.15 11.79 -2.09
C HIS A 101 -0.73 12.23 -3.28
N ALA A 102 -1.35 11.28 -3.98
CA ALA A 102 -2.23 11.56 -5.10
C ALA A 102 -3.49 12.33 -4.69
N LEU A 103 -4.08 12.01 -3.54
CA LEU A 103 -5.37 12.55 -3.13
C LEU A 103 -5.29 13.72 -2.15
N TYR A 104 -4.25 13.81 -1.32
CA TYR A 104 -4.18 14.79 -0.23
C TYR A 104 -3.20 15.94 -0.47
N PHE A 105 -2.77 16.16 -1.71
CA PHE A 105 -1.82 17.23 -2.05
C PHE A 105 -2.40 18.63 -1.92
N GLU A 106 -1.69 19.50 -1.19
CA GLU A 106 -2.15 20.84 -0.81
C GLU A 106 -1.36 21.97 -1.48
N GLY A 107 -1.00 21.79 -2.76
CA GLY A 107 -0.22 22.79 -3.50
C GLY A 107 1.17 22.97 -2.90
N ILE A 108 1.91 23.99 -3.35
CA ILE A 108 3.24 24.32 -2.81
C ILE A 108 3.28 25.82 -2.56
N ALA A 109 3.52 26.22 -1.32
CA ALA A 109 3.73 27.61 -0.95
C ALA A 109 5.22 27.85 -0.63
N LEU A 110 5.94 28.46 -1.57
CA LEU A 110 7.33 28.90 -1.34
C LEU A 110 7.34 30.13 -0.41
N SER A 111 7.60 29.89 0.88
CA SER A 111 7.78 30.93 1.91
C SER A 111 9.21 30.89 2.47
N THR A 112 9.39 30.57 3.75
CA THR A 112 10.70 30.30 4.34
C THR A 112 11.12 28.85 4.11
N ARG A 113 12.43 28.57 4.11
CA ARG A 113 12.96 27.19 3.98
C ARG A 113 12.35 26.24 5.01
N GLY A 114 12.26 26.66 6.27
CA GLY A 114 11.68 25.84 7.34
C GLY A 114 10.20 25.55 7.15
N ALA A 115 9.41 26.55 6.74
CA ALA A 115 7.99 26.35 6.45
C ALA A 115 7.77 25.45 5.22
N PHE A 116 8.63 25.56 4.20
CA PHE A 116 8.61 24.68 3.03
C PHE A 116 8.88 23.22 3.42
N ILE A 117 9.95 22.95 4.18
CA ILE A 117 10.27 21.60 4.67
C ILE A 117 9.12 21.06 5.52
N GLN A 118 8.61 21.86 6.47
CA GLN A 118 7.50 21.45 7.33
C GLN A 118 6.24 21.11 6.51
N HIS A 119 5.92 21.89 5.49
CA HIS A 119 4.78 21.64 4.61
C HIS A 119 4.91 20.26 3.92
N PHE A 120 6.05 19.98 3.30
CA PHE A 120 6.26 18.69 2.65
C PHE A 120 6.35 17.52 3.63
N CYS A 121 6.95 17.71 4.81
CA CYS A 121 6.92 16.68 5.84
C CYS A 121 5.49 16.42 6.33
N THR A 122 4.64 17.44 6.45
CA THR A 122 3.21 17.25 6.77
C THR A 122 2.50 16.46 5.68
N MET A 123 2.86 16.69 4.41
CA MET A 123 2.37 15.91 3.28
C MET A 123 2.80 14.43 3.32
N GLU A 124 4.04 14.13 3.73
CA GLU A 124 4.47 12.76 4.03
C GLU A 124 3.65 12.15 5.18
N GLY A 125 3.35 12.94 6.22
CA GLY A 125 2.49 12.52 7.31
C GLY A 125 1.08 12.09 6.85
N LYS A 126 0.48 12.84 5.92
CA LYS A 126 -0.82 12.47 5.31
C LYS A 126 -0.75 11.17 4.52
N ALA A 127 0.34 10.96 3.77
CA ALA A 127 0.56 9.71 3.03
C ALA A 127 0.75 8.50 3.97
N VAL A 128 1.53 8.66 5.04
CA VAL A 128 1.69 7.65 6.09
C VAL A 128 0.36 7.31 6.76
N LEU A 129 -0.46 8.31 7.09
CA LEU A 129 -1.78 8.09 7.68
C LEU A 129 -2.73 7.35 6.72
N ASN A 130 -2.63 7.61 5.41
CA ASN A 130 -3.37 6.84 4.40
C ASN A 130 -2.94 5.37 4.36
N ASN A 131 -1.62 5.12 4.38
CA ASN A 131 -1.08 3.77 4.51
C ASN A 131 -1.56 3.07 5.78
N LEU A 132 -1.54 3.75 6.93
CA LEU A 132 -1.99 3.19 8.21
C LEU A 132 -3.50 2.87 8.21
N THR A 133 -4.29 3.64 7.47
CA THR A 133 -5.72 3.36 7.27
C THR A 133 -5.88 2.03 6.53
N ALA A 134 -5.22 1.86 5.38
CA ALA A 134 -5.27 0.61 4.61
C ALA A 134 -4.74 -0.60 5.42
N ARG A 135 -3.65 -0.40 6.17
CA ARG A 135 -3.10 -1.42 7.08
C ARG A 135 -4.13 -1.85 8.13
N SER A 136 -4.78 -0.90 8.77
CA SER A 136 -5.76 -1.18 9.83
C SER A 136 -6.97 -1.94 9.28
N GLU A 137 -7.46 -1.56 8.10
CA GLU A 137 -8.55 -2.26 7.43
C GLU A 137 -8.18 -3.69 7.07
N LEU A 138 -6.97 -3.92 6.54
CA LEU A 138 -6.48 -5.26 6.22
C LEU A 138 -6.33 -6.14 7.45
N LEU A 139 -5.82 -5.59 8.56
CA LEU A 139 -5.77 -6.30 9.83
C LEU A 139 -7.17 -6.69 10.30
N VAL A 140 -8.16 -5.81 10.17
CA VAL A 140 -9.55 -6.12 10.56
C VAL A 140 -10.16 -7.17 9.65
N THR A 141 -10.11 -7.00 8.33
CA THR A 141 -10.75 -7.90 7.36
C THR A 141 -10.10 -9.28 7.32
N SER A 142 -8.81 -9.36 7.63
CA SER A 142 -8.06 -10.62 7.66
C SER A 142 -7.98 -11.25 9.05
N LEU A 143 -8.60 -10.68 10.10
CA LEU A 143 -8.44 -11.14 11.49
C LEU A 143 -6.98 -11.16 11.96
N GLY A 144 -6.20 -10.16 11.54
CA GLY A 144 -4.82 -9.93 11.94
C GLY A 144 -3.76 -10.63 11.08
N TYR A 145 -4.15 -11.35 10.02
CA TYR A 145 -3.21 -12.10 9.18
C TYR A 145 -2.40 -11.21 8.23
N TYR A 146 -3.02 -10.15 7.69
CA TYR A 146 -2.42 -9.30 6.67
C TYR A 146 -1.98 -7.98 7.26
N ASP A 147 -0.79 -7.98 7.88
CA ASP A 147 -0.10 -6.77 8.29
C ASP A 147 0.85 -6.29 7.19
N ILE A 148 0.41 -5.28 6.43
CA ILE A 148 1.24 -4.70 5.36
C ILE A 148 2.35 -3.76 5.87
N GLY A 149 2.35 -3.46 7.18
CA GLY A 149 3.27 -2.50 7.77
C GLY A 149 3.10 -1.07 7.27
N VAL A 150 4.17 -0.29 7.37
CA VAL A 150 4.26 1.09 6.90
C VAL A 150 5.38 1.18 5.88
N ALA A 151 5.19 1.93 4.79
CA ALA A 151 6.20 2.19 3.76
C ALA A 151 7.31 3.14 4.27
N ALA A 152 7.98 2.76 5.35
CA ALA A 152 8.99 3.55 6.05
C ALA A 152 9.95 2.65 6.83
N SER A 153 11.18 3.13 7.06
CA SER A 153 12.19 2.44 7.87
C SER A 153 11.86 2.42 9.37
N ASN A 154 11.14 3.43 9.87
CA ASN A 154 10.76 3.59 11.28
C ASN A 154 9.28 3.25 11.54
N GLY A 155 8.73 2.26 10.81
CA GLY A 155 7.32 1.87 10.88
C GLY A 155 6.72 1.74 12.30
N PRO A 156 7.35 1.02 13.24
CA PRO A 156 6.84 0.90 14.61
C PRO A 156 6.67 2.25 15.33
N GLY A 157 7.59 3.20 15.09
CA GLY A 157 7.50 4.54 15.67
C GLY A 157 6.35 5.36 15.08
N LEU A 158 6.11 5.23 13.77
CA LEU A 158 4.99 5.90 13.10
C LEU A 158 3.64 5.34 13.53
N ILE A 159 3.52 4.02 13.70
CA ILE A 159 2.32 3.37 14.24
C ILE A 159 2.06 3.90 15.65
N ALA A 160 3.04 3.87 16.54
CA ALA A 160 2.88 4.38 17.91
C ALA A 160 2.50 5.86 17.95
N GLN A 161 3.08 6.68 17.06
CA GLN A 161 2.77 8.11 16.95
C GLN A 161 1.34 8.35 16.45
N ALA A 162 0.85 7.52 15.53
CA ALA A 162 -0.52 7.57 15.02
C ALA A 162 -1.55 7.11 16.06
N ASP A 163 -1.28 5.99 16.73
CA ASP A 163 -2.15 5.41 17.77
C ASP A 163 -2.30 6.35 18.98
N ALA A 164 -1.27 7.13 19.30
CA ALA A 164 -1.34 8.16 20.34
C ALA A 164 -2.33 9.29 20.01
N GLY A 165 -2.66 9.51 18.73
CA GLY A 165 -3.61 10.52 18.27
C GLY A 165 -3.21 11.95 18.64
N GLY A 166 -4.21 12.84 18.72
CA GLY A 166 -4.08 14.25 19.13
C GLY A 166 -4.04 15.27 17.99
N GLU A 167 -4.23 16.56 18.32
CA GLU A 167 -4.26 17.69 17.38
C GLU A 167 -3.01 17.76 16.50
N ASP A 168 -3.08 18.11 15.21
CA ASP A 168 -1.93 18.20 14.29
C ASP A 168 -1.18 16.87 14.05
N LEU A 169 -1.92 15.76 14.02
CA LEU A 169 -1.35 14.42 13.90
C LEU A 169 -0.49 14.24 12.64
N ASP A 170 -0.98 14.70 11.50
CA ASP A 170 -0.26 14.69 10.22
C ASP A 170 1.10 15.38 10.31
N ARG A 171 1.17 16.54 10.97
CA ARG A 171 2.43 17.27 11.17
C ARG A 171 3.40 16.49 12.05
N ARG A 172 2.94 15.85 13.12
CA ARG A 172 3.81 15.04 14.02
C ARG A 172 4.31 13.77 13.35
N VAL A 173 3.42 13.01 12.73
CA VAL A 173 3.76 11.81 11.96
C VAL A 173 4.72 12.18 10.84
N GLY A 174 4.42 13.25 10.12
CA GLY A 174 5.25 13.80 9.05
C GLY A 174 6.65 14.20 9.50
N LYS A 175 6.77 14.90 10.64
CA LYS A 175 8.06 15.23 11.22
C LYS A 175 8.86 13.96 11.57
N LEU A 176 8.23 13.01 12.27
CA LEU A 176 8.87 11.75 12.64
C LEU A 176 9.32 10.95 11.42
N PHE A 177 8.52 10.96 10.35
CA PHE A 177 8.88 10.34 9.07
C PHE A 177 10.12 11.03 8.47
N CYS A 178 10.09 12.35 8.31
CA CYS A 178 11.20 13.09 7.72
C CYS A 178 12.51 12.97 8.51
N ASP A 179 12.45 12.95 9.84
CA ASP A 179 13.64 12.84 10.70
C ASP A 179 14.37 11.49 10.55
N ASN A 180 13.68 10.44 10.09
CA ASN A 180 14.19 9.06 10.16
C ASN A 180 14.25 8.33 8.82
N ASN A 181 13.67 8.89 7.74
CA ASN A 181 13.61 8.21 6.45
C ASN A 181 14.41 8.94 5.38
N VAL A 182 14.71 8.21 4.31
CA VAL A 182 15.36 8.71 3.11
C VAL A 182 14.46 8.52 1.90
N THR A 183 14.62 9.38 0.90
CA THR A 183 13.86 9.25 -0.35
C THR A 183 14.25 7.98 -1.10
N SER A 184 13.28 7.32 -1.72
CA SER A 184 13.51 6.13 -2.55
C SER A 184 14.25 6.46 -3.86
N THR A 185 14.23 7.72 -4.28
CA THR A 185 14.77 8.19 -5.57
C THR A 185 16.20 8.72 -5.46
N THR A 186 16.55 9.43 -4.38
CA THR A 186 17.89 10.04 -4.19
C THR A 186 18.67 9.43 -3.04
N GLY A 187 18.00 8.78 -2.08
CA GLY A 187 18.62 8.25 -0.86
C GLY A 187 19.00 9.33 0.16
N GLU A 188 18.62 10.59 -0.08
CA GLU A 188 18.81 11.70 0.86
C GLU A 188 17.77 11.65 1.98
N ASN A 189 18.13 12.12 3.18
CA ASN A 189 17.12 12.38 4.22
C ASN A 189 16.08 13.37 3.69
N TYR A 190 14.80 13.18 4.05
CA TYR A 190 13.72 14.04 3.54
C TYR A 190 13.89 15.53 3.91
N ASN A 191 14.43 15.86 5.09
CA ASN A 191 14.70 17.26 5.46
C ASN A 191 15.74 17.90 4.53
N ASP A 192 16.78 17.15 4.17
CA ASP A 192 17.84 17.62 3.27
C ASP A 192 17.31 17.71 1.83
N PHE A 193 16.56 16.71 1.39
CA PHE A 193 15.94 16.66 0.06
C PHE A 193 15.01 17.86 -0.18
N TYR A 194 14.05 18.13 0.71
CA TYR A 194 13.16 19.28 0.56
C TYR A 194 13.90 20.61 0.78
N GLY A 195 14.91 20.62 1.64
CA GLY A 195 15.79 21.76 1.80
C GLY A 195 16.50 22.12 0.49
N ARG A 196 17.06 21.14 -0.20
CA ARG A 196 17.72 21.31 -1.50
C ARG A 196 16.75 21.80 -2.57
N ILE A 197 15.55 21.21 -2.65
CA ILE A 197 14.50 21.67 -3.58
C ILE A 197 14.15 23.15 -3.34
N TYR A 198 14.03 23.56 -2.08
CA TYR A 198 13.79 24.97 -1.75
C TYR A 198 14.94 25.85 -2.23
N ASP A 199 16.18 25.47 -1.93
CA ASP A 199 17.38 26.25 -2.25
C ASP A 199 17.52 26.41 -3.78
N GLU A 200 17.25 25.35 -4.55
CA GLU A 200 17.19 25.37 -6.02
C GLU A 200 16.06 26.29 -6.55
N ALA A 201 14.87 26.21 -5.96
CA ALA A 201 13.71 27.02 -6.37
C ALA A 201 13.92 28.51 -6.08
N ILE A 202 14.60 28.87 -5.00
CA ILE A 202 14.97 30.27 -4.70
C ILE A 202 16.05 30.76 -5.67
N ALA A 203 17.09 29.96 -5.95
CA ALA A 203 18.16 30.33 -6.86
C ALA A 203 17.67 30.54 -8.32
N ALA A 204 16.59 29.86 -8.71
CA ALA A 204 15.98 30.01 -10.03
C ALA A 204 15.05 31.23 -10.16
N ARG A 205 14.82 32.01 -9.09
CA ARG A 205 14.03 33.24 -9.17
C ARG A 205 14.84 34.36 -9.85
N PRO A 206 14.26 35.07 -10.84
CA PRO A 206 14.92 36.17 -11.53
C PRO A 206 15.17 37.38 -10.62
#